data_AF-A0A847L5K4-F1
#
_entry.id   AF-A0A847L5K4-F1
#
_cell.length_a   1.000
_cell.length_b   1.000
_cell.length_c   1.000
_cell.angle_alpha   90.00
_cell.angle_beta   90.00
_cell.angle_gamma   90.00
#
_symmetry.space_group_name_H-M   'P 1'
#
loop_
_entity.id
_entity.type
_entity.pdbx_description
1 polymer ?
#
loop_
_entity_poly.entity_id
_entity_poly.type
_entity_poly.pdbx_seq_one_letter_code
_entity_poly.pdbx_strand_id
1 'polypeptide(L)'
;TWTDLPKVDNNGDEYNYTVDEVETPDHYIRSNPDGLTVKNTYNYTSEVTLTAPSDSKTYDGTSLTATTGVIVSGLPAGFIVEATATGSQTNAGSSANVVDNSYVIKDTVGNVQTTSFTNVTTVNGTLTVNPKTVTITTGSASKAYDGKALTDSTVEIEGLVDGETVTLTATGSQTEVGSSDNTYDIEWDNATAANYTVTDNLGTLTVIENSAADIVLTAPSASKTYDGTALTMTEGVTASGLPEGFTIEATISGSQTNAGSSASVVEEYIIKDANGNDKTANFKKVALVNGTLTVNPKAVTITTGSASKTYDSTALTERTVKIEGLIRGESVKLTVTGSQTEVGSSANTYEIEWDNATAANYTVTENLGTLTVTDGGGMGGGPEDDPTDPEPTPDPVTPDPEPTPDPDTTDPEPVPVPVPTPVPGPVAPVTPDPEPTPEPEEPTPEPEPTPEPEPTPEPEPAPEPEPEPEPTPEPTIIIPERETPRSDGSSAEWALINLLLTILTGIIMIVLWITYFTNKKREDEEDEETEAVRAYATDEDEEEDSDTIKRKGILRLLSIIPFVVAVIVFILTEDMRNPMVLVDRWTIWMAVIALVQLVLALFCKKSYEEDDEDEQKEANA
;
A
#
# COMPACT_ATOMS: atom_id res chain seq x y z
N THR A 1 91.99 37.82 -32.56
CA THR A 1 91.73 39.06 -33.34
C THR A 1 92.94 39.30 -34.21
N TRP A 2 92.75 39.47 -35.53
CA TRP A 2 93.84 39.85 -36.45
C TRP A 2 93.77 41.37 -36.67
N THR A 3 94.83 42.11 -36.33
CA THR A 3 94.79 43.59 -36.25
C THR A 3 95.62 44.31 -37.33
N ASP A 4 96.40 43.58 -38.14
CA ASP A 4 97.39 44.16 -39.06
C ASP A 4 97.30 43.58 -40.49
N LEU A 5 96.07 43.37 -40.98
CA LEU A 5 95.83 42.89 -42.35
C LEU A 5 95.94 44.06 -43.35
N PRO A 6 96.58 43.86 -44.53
CA PRO A 6 96.67 44.88 -45.58
C PRO A 6 95.30 45.46 -45.97
N LYS A 7 95.19 46.77 -46.19
CA LYS A 7 93.88 47.36 -46.55
C LYS A 7 93.56 47.30 -48.04
N VAL A 8 94.58 47.31 -48.89
CA VAL A 8 94.46 47.36 -50.35
C VAL A 8 95.48 46.44 -51.02
N ASP A 9 95.17 45.96 -52.21
CA ASP A 9 96.07 45.16 -53.03
C ASP A 9 97.13 46.02 -53.77
N ASN A 10 97.98 45.37 -54.57
CA ASN A 10 99.02 46.06 -55.34
C ASN A 10 98.47 47.01 -56.44
N ASN A 11 97.17 46.96 -56.73
CA ASN A 11 96.48 47.81 -57.69
C ASN A 11 95.65 48.93 -57.03
N GLY A 12 95.53 48.91 -55.70
CA GLY A 12 94.80 49.90 -54.91
C GLY A 12 93.35 49.52 -54.58
N ASP A 13 92.91 48.30 -54.92
CA ASP A 13 91.57 47.79 -54.62
C ASP A 13 91.49 47.29 -53.15
N GLU A 14 90.42 47.60 -52.42
CA GLU A 14 90.28 47.22 -51.01
C GLU A 14 90.11 45.71 -50.80
N TYR A 15 90.83 45.15 -49.82
CA TYR A 15 90.62 43.77 -49.40
C TYR A 15 89.37 43.64 -48.53
N ASN A 16 88.49 42.70 -48.87
CA ASN A 16 87.40 42.27 -47.99
C ASN A 16 87.81 40.97 -47.27
N TYR A 17 87.98 41.06 -45.96
CA TYR A 17 88.36 39.90 -45.14
C TYR A 17 87.13 39.21 -44.58
N THR A 18 87.16 37.88 -44.58
CA THR A 18 86.21 37.07 -43.82
C THR A 18 86.98 36.05 -42.99
N VAL A 19 86.45 35.73 -41.81
CA VAL A 19 86.92 34.59 -41.02
C VAL A 19 85.99 33.42 -41.25
N ASP A 20 86.57 32.26 -41.53
CA ASP A 20 85.85 31.01 -41.62
C ASP A 20 86.51 29.97 -40.71
N GLU A 21 85.75 29.36 -39.81
CA GLU A 21 86.21 28.23 -39.01
C GLU A 21 86.16 26.96 -39.86
N VAL A 22 87.30 26.28 -39.92
CA VAL A 22 87.53 25.13 -40.81
C VAL A 22 86.75 23.89 -40.37
N GLU A 23 86.55 23.71 -39.06
CA GLU A 23 85.83 22.58 -38.48
C GLU A 23 85.09 23.06 -37.24
N THR A 24 83.77 22.87 -37.20
CA THR A 24 82.96 23.19 -36.02
C THR A 24 82.97 21.99 -35.08
N PRO A 25 83.37 22.16 -33.81
CA PRO A 25 83.39 21.05 -32.85
C PRO A 25 82.02 20.38 -32.70
N ASP A 26 82.01 19.09 -32.43
CA ASP A 26 80.79 18.34 -32.15
C ASP A 26 79.93 19.05 -31.10
N HIS A 27 78.62 19.08 -31.35
CA HIS A 27 77.63 19.77 -30.51
C HIS A 27 77.77 21.30 -30.44
N TYR A 28 78.55 21.96 -31.30
CA TYR A 28 78.50 23.41 -31.45
C TYR A 28 77.78 23.82 -32.74
N ILE A 29 76.99 24.88 -32.67
CA ILE A 29 76.41 25.56 -33.82
C ILE A 29 77.27 26.80 -34.09
N ARG A 30 77.84 26.83 -35.28
CA ARG A 30 78.67 27.93 -35.77
C ARG A 30 77.81 29.05 -36.37
N SER A 31 78.13 30.29 -36.03
CA SER A 31 77.58 31.49 -36.67
C SER A 31 78.69 32.49 -37.00
N ASN A 32 78.51 33.25 -38.08
CA ASN A 32 79.43 34.31 -38.52
C ASN A 32 78.64 35.59 -38.85
N PRO A 33 78.10 36.28 -37.84
CA PRO A 33 77.10 37.32 -38.04
C PRO A 33 77.60 38.59 -38.75
N ASP A 34 78.89 38.89 -38.65
CA ASP A 34 79.52 40.11 -39.20
C ASP A 34 80.63 39.79 -40.23
N GLY A 35 80.83 38.52 -40.57
CA GLY A 35 81.89 38.05 -41.47
C GLY A 35 83.28 38.00 -40.83
N LEU A 36 83.48 38.62 -39.65
CA LEU A 36 84.77 38.82 -38.99
C LEU A 36 84.86 38.12 -37.62
N THR A 37 83.76 37.58 -37.13
CA THR A 37 83.64 36.90 -35.84
C THR A 37 82.98 35.53 -36.01
N VAL A 38 83.72 34.45 -35.70
CA VAL A 38 83.10 33.13 -35.51
C VAL A 38 82.58 33.01 -34.08
N LYS A 39 81.29 32.75 -33.91
CA LYS A 39 80.67 32.41 -32.63
C LYS A 39 80.17 30.97 -32.67
N ASN A 40 80.75 30.13 -31.83
CA ASN A 40 80.31 28.77 -31.57
C ASN A 40 79.41 28.76 -30.34
N THR A 41 78.17 28.29 -30.51
CA THR A 41 77.20 28.13 -29.43
C THR A 41 77.03 26.64 -29.16
N TYR A 42 77.29 26.20 -27.93
CA TYR A 42 77.10 24.79 -27.56
C TYR A 42 75.61 24.44 -27.63
N ASN A 43 75.30 23.32 -28.26
CA ASN A 43 73.98 22.75 -28.42
C ASN A 43 73.83 21.55 -27.47
N TYR A 44 72.95 21.70 -26.49
CA TYR A 44 72.63 20.65 -25.54
C TYR A 44 71.71 19.62 -26.21
N THR A 45 72.21 18.39 -26.35
CA THR A 45 71.48 17.28 -26.96
C THR A 45 70.72 16.42 -25.94
N SER A 46 70.94 16.65 -24.64
CA SER A 46 70.17 16.02 -23.57
C SER A 46 68.69 16.32 -23.74
N GLU A 47 67.85 15.30 -23.61
CA GLU A 47 66.40 15.49 -23.59
C GLU A 47 66.01 16.21 -22.30
N VAL A 48 65.28 17.32 -22.43
CA VAL A 48 64.66 18.03 -21.32
C VAL A 48 63.15 17.88 -21.46
N THR A 49 62.49 17.33 -20.45
CA THR A 49 61.04 17.20 -20.46
C THR A 49 60.40 18.17 -19.47
N LEU A 50 59.44 18.94 -19.95
CA LEU A 50 58.61 19.84 -19.16
C LEU A 50 57.22 19.21 -19.01
N THR A 51 56.82 18.90 -17.80
CA THR A 51 55.49 18.32 -17.51
C THR A 51 54.62 19.36 -16.82
N ALA A 52 53.51 19.74 -17.46
CA ALA A 52 52.54 20.63 -16.84
C ALA A 52 51.92 19.98 -15.60
N PRO A 53 51.62 20.76 -14.55
CA PRO A 53 51.02 20.22 -13.33
C PRO A 53 49.61 19.70 -13.60
N SER A 54 49.24 18.64 -12.89
CA SER A 54 47.86 18.16 -12.81
C SER A 54 47.24 18.63 -11.50
N ASP A 55 45.92 18.82 -11.50
CA ASP A 55 45.18 19.20 -10.30
C ASP A 55 43.76 18.66 -10.33
N SER A 56 43.09 18.60 -9.18
CA SER A 56 41.71 18.15 -9.08
C SER A 56 40.94 18.82 -7.96
N LYS A 57 39.64 19.05 -8.18
CA LYS A 57 38.72 19.52 -7.14
C LYS A 57 37.31 18.97 -7.34
N THR A 58 36.46 19.13 -6.34
CA THR A 58 35.01 18.93 -6.48
C THR A 58 34.37 20.17 -7.11
N TYR A 59 33.32 19.97 -7.90
CA TYR A 59 32.57 21.06 -8.53
C TYR A 59 32.08 22.08 -7.49
N ASP A 60 32.41 23.34 -7.73
CA ASP A 60 32.10 24.49 -6.85
C ASP A 60 31.64 25.73 -7.65
N GLY A 61 31.36 25.56 -8.96
CA GLY A 61 30.98 26.64 -9.86
C GLY A 61 32.14 27.52 -10.38
N THR A 62 33.38 27.28 -9.96
CA THR A 62 34.55 28.08 -10.37
C THR A 62 35.54 27.27 -11.21
N SER A 63 36.29 27.92 -12.09
CA SER A 63 37.30 27.24 -12.93
C SER A 63 38.49 26.74 -12.11
N LEU A 64 38.85 25.47 -12.29
CA LEU A 64 40.13 24.89 -11.87
C LEU A 64 41.22 25.28 -12.89
N THR A 65 42.31 25.86 -12.43
CA THR A 65 43.50 26.17 -13.23
C THR A 65 44.77 25.85 -12.44
N ALA A 66 45.85 25.48 -13.13
CA ALA A 66 47.14 25.20 -12.50
C ALA A 66 48.28 25.81 -13.32
N THR A 67 48.59 27.09 -13.06
CA THR A 67 49.53 27.87 -13.88
C THR A 67 51.00 27.69 -13.54
N THR A 68 51.31 27.33 -12.29
CA THR A 68 52.68 27.19 -11.77
C THR A 68 52.95 25.76 -11.32
N GLY A 69 54.23 25.35 -11.30
CA GLY A 69 54.62 24.02 -10.85
C GLY A 69 54.93 23.04 -11.98
N VAL A 70 55.37 23.54 -13.14
CA VAL A 70 55.89 22.70 -14.24
C VAL A 70 57.09 21.91 -13.73
N ILE A 71 57.00 20.58 -13.81
CA ILE A 71 58.05 19.66 -13.41
C ILE A 71 59.06 19.55 -14.54
N VAL A 72 60.34 19.65 -14.20
CA VAL A 72 61.44 19.64 -15.17
C VAL A 72 62.31 18.42 -14.91
N SER A 73 62.53 17.60 -15.95
CA SER A 73 63.42 16.44 -15.89
C SER A 73 64.44 16.49 -17.04
N GLY A 74 65.59 15.85 -16.83
CA GLY A 74 66.67 15.81 -17.84
C GLY A 74 67.48 17.11 -18.00
N LEU A 75 67.17 18.16 -17.22
CA LEU A 75 67.91 19.42 -17.24
C LEU A 75 69.35 19.22 -16.72
N PRO A 76 70.39 19.58 -17.49
CA PRO A 76 71.77 19.52 -17.04
C PRO A 76 72.03 20.41 -15.81
N ALA A 77 73.01 20.03 -15.00
CA ALA A 77 73.43 20.83 -13.86
C ALA A 77 73.89 22.23 -14.28
N GLY A 78 73.55 23.25 -13.49
CA GLY A 78 73.92 24.65 -13.77
C GLY A 78 72.88 25.43 -14.59
N PHE A 79 71.70 24.85 -14.83
CA PHE A 79 70.57 25.50 -15.49
C PHE A 79 69.31 25.49 -14.62
N ILE A 80 68.43 26.46 -14.89
CA ILE A 80 67.08 26.53 -14.33
C ILE A 80 66.07 26.78 -15.46
N VAL A 81 64.83 26.38 -15.23
CA VAL A 81 63.71 26.62 -16.16
C VAL A 81 62.66 27.48 -15.47
N GLU A 82 62.21 28.52 -16.15
CA GLU A 82 60.99 29.26 -15.84
C GLU A 82 59.93 28.86 -16.85
N ALA A 83 58.90 28.14 -16.41
CA ALA A 83 57.82 27.69 -17.26
C ALA A 83 56.48 27.80 -16.53
N THR A 84 55.44 28.12 -17.30
CA THR A 84 54.04 28.15 -16.86
C THR A 84 53.24 27.15 -17.68
N ALA A 85 52.04 26.85 -17.23
CA ALA A 85 51.08 26.04 -17.97
C ALA A 85 49.73 26.76 -18.06
N THR A 86 48.99 26.48 -19.12
CA THR A 86 47.65 26.99 -19.35
C THR A 86 46.67 25.85 -19.56
N GLY A 87 45.57 25.90 -18.81
CA GLY A 87 44.48 24.93 -18.84
C GLY A 87 43.35 25.42 -17.95
N SER A 88 42.13 25.00 -18.23
CA SER A 88 40.96 25.34 -17.43
C SER A 88 39.92 24.23 -17.49
N GLN A 89 39.30 23.91 -16.36
CA GLN A 89 38.13 23.04 -16.26
C GLN A 89 37.16 23.61 -15.23
N THR A 90 35.92 23.89 -15.61
CA THR A 90 34.89 24.39 -14.66
C THR A 90 33.90 23.28 -14.30
N ASN A 91 33.28 22.68 -15.31
CA ASN A 91 32.29 21.62 -15.14
C ASN A 91 32.95 20.28 -14.83
N ALA A 92 32.20 19.33 -14.29
CA ALA A 92 32.70 18.00 -14.04
C ALA A 92 33.24 17.35 -15.32
N GLY A 93 34.35 16.62 -15.17
CA GLY A 93 35.10 16.05 -16.28
C GLY A 93 36.59 16.34 -16.18
N SER A 94 37.30 16.27 -17.30
CA SER A 94 38.73 16.52 -17.33
C SER A 94 39.16 17.25 -18.59
N SER A 95 40.17 18.12 -18.45
CA SER A 95 40.83 18.81 -19.56
C SER A 95 42.35 18.74 -19.41
N ALA A 96 43.06 18.99 -20.52
CA ALA A 96 44.51 19.05 -20.51
C ALA A 96 45.01 20.39 -19.94
N ASN A 97 46.07 20.33 -19.15
CA ASN A 97 46.90 21.48 -18.81
C ASN A 97 48.17 21.41 -19.65
N VAL A 98 48.47 22.47 -20.40
CA VAL A 98 49.52 22.45 -21.43
C VAL A 98 50.64 23.41 -21.01
N VAL A 99 51.89 22.96 -21.09
CA VAL A 99 53.04 23.84 -20.84
C VAL A 99 53.06 24.96 -21.89
N ASP A 100 53.23 26.19 -21.46
CA ASP A 100 53.30 27.33 -22.36
C ASP A 100 54.61 27.32 -23.16
N ASN A 101 54.53 27.59 -24.47
CA ASN A 101 55.70 27.68 -25.35
C ASN A 101 56.66 28.84 -24.99
N SER A 102 56.31 29.69 -24.02
CA SER A 102 57.12 30.81 -23.52
C SER A 102 58.11 30.43 -22.42
N TYR A 103 58.39 29.14 -22.20
CA TYR A 103 59.37 28.70 -21.23
C TYR A 103 60.77 29.27 -21.51
N VAL A 104 61.50 29.58 -20.44
CA VAL A 104 62.84 30.16 -20.51
C VAL A 104 63.81 29.28 -19.74
N ILE A 105 64.89 28.86 -20.40
CA ILE A 105 66.00 28.16 -19.77
C ILE A 105 67.12 29.15 -19.53
N LYS A 106 67.59 29.27 -18.29
CA LYS A 106 68.69 30.18 -17.91
C LYS A 106 69.85 29.42 -17.30
N ASP A 107 71.06 29.91 -17.52
CA ASP A 107 72.22 29.46 -16.73
C ASP A 107 72.18 30.02 -15.30
N THR A 108 73.08 29.53 -14.44
CA THR A 108 73.23 30.00 -13.04
C THR A 108 73.56 31.49 -12.87
N VAL A 109 73.93 32.19 -13.94
CA VAL A 109 74.24 33.63 -13.95
C VAL A 109 73.06 34.45 -14.52
N GLY A 110 72.00 33.78 -14.97
CA GLY A 110 70.76 34.38 -15.45
C GLY A 110 70.70 34.64 -16.96
N ASN A 111 71.68 34.20 -17.76
CA ASN A 111 71.62 34.37 -19.21
C ASN A 111 70.62 33.39 -19.82
N VAL A 112 69.83 33.85 -20.80
CA VAL A 112 68.87 33.00 -21.52
C VAL A 112 69.61 32.08 -22.49
N GLN A 113 69.38 30.78 -22.34
CA GLN A 113 69.99 29.70 -23.12
C GLN A 113 68.96 28.82 -23.82
N THR A 114 67.67 29.18 -23.82
CA THR A 114 66.57 28.36 -24.37
C THR A 114 66.87 27.82 -25.78
N THR A 115 67.39 28.63 -26.69
CA THR A 115 67.69 28.22 -28.07
C THR A 115 68.84 27.22 -28.18
N SER A 116 69.66 27.10 -27.14
CA SER A 116 70.76 26.15 -27.04
C SER A 116 70.29 24.75 -26.63
N PHE A 117 69.01 24.59 -26.23
CA PHE A 117 68.38 23.31 -25.93
C PHE A 117 67.45 22.91 -27.08
N THR A 118 67.94 22.10 -28.01
CA THR A 118 67.16 21.72 -29.20
C THR A 118 66.23 20.52 -29.00
N ASN A 119 66.34 19.82 -27.86
CA ASN A 119 65.56 18.62 -27.55
C ASN A 119 64.71 18.81 -26.27
N VAL A 120 63.80 19.78 -26.32
CA VAL A 120 62.83 20.03 -25.24
C VAL A 120 61.48 19.42 -25.63
N THR A 121 60.96 18.52 -24.81
CA THR A 121 59.65 17.89 -24.98
C THR A 121 58.68 18.37 -23.90
N THR A 122 57.39 18.49 -24.24
CA THR A 122 56.34 18.89 -23.29
C THR A 122 55.36 17.75 -23.08
N VAL A 123 54.99 17.50 -21.83
CA VAL A 123 53.96 16.55 -21.43
C VAL A 123 52.83 17.32 -20.77
N ASN A 124 51.60 17.06 -21.21
CA ASN A 124 50.42 17.70 -20.63
C ASN A 124 50.12 17.13 -19.24
N GLY A 125 49.71 18.01 -18.33
CA GLY A 125 49.01 17.63 -17.11
C GLY A 125 47.52 17.47 -17.36
N THR A 126 46.78 17.07 -16.33
CA THR A 126 45.32 16.88 -16.37
C THR A 126 44.67 17.68 -15.26
N LEU A 127 43.64 18.45 -15.60
CA LEU A 127 42.76 19.12 -14.64
C LEU A 127 41.46 18.33 -14.54
N THR A 128 41.09 17.89 -13.35
CA THR A 128 39.90 17.05 -13.13
C THR A 128 38.94 17.73 -12.16
N VAL A 129 37.70 17.94 -12.59
CA VAL A 129 36.61 18.38 -11.69
C VAL A 129 35.69 17.19 -11.46
N ASN A 130 35.56 16.77 -10.20
CA ASN A 130 34.65 15.71 -9.80
C ASN A 130 33.25 16.28 -9.55
N PRO A 131 32.16 15.56 -9.91
CA PRO A 131 30.81 15.99 -9.56
C PRO A 131 30.63 16.23 -8.06
N LYS A 132 29.82 17.24 -7.70
CA LYS A 132 29.42 17.50 -6.30
C LYS A 132 28.22 16.62 -5.94
N THR A 133 28.15 16.12 -4.72
CA THR A 133 26.97 15.37 -4.26
C THR A 133 25.85 16.33 -3.88
N VAL A 134 24.63 16.03 -4.32
CA VAL A 134 23.39 16.63 -3.81
C VAL A 134 22.51 15.54 -3.20
N THR A 135 21.73 15.90 -2.19
CA THR A 135 20.79 15.00 -1.54
C THR A 135 19.37 15.49 -1.78
N ILE A 136 18.50 14.62 -2.29
CA ILE A 136 17.08 14.92 -2.46
C ILE A 136 16.29 14.16 -1.40
N THR A 137 15.49 14.89 -0.63
CA THR A 137 14.66 14.35 0.44
C THR A 137 13.19 14.56 0.10
N THR A 138 12.37 13.52 0.22
CA THR A 138 10.92 13.61 0.05
C THR A 138 10.17 13.29 1.34
N GLY A 139 8.95 13.81 1.48
CA GLY A 139 8.12 13.61 2.67
C GLY A 139 7.58 12.19 2.80
N SER A 140 7.27 11.81 4.03
CA SER A 140 6.55 10.57 4.37
C SER A 140 5.14 10.90 4.87
N ALA A 141 4.18 10.05 4.55
CA ALA A 141 2.81 10.22 5.01
C ALA A 141 2.13 8.87 5.26
N SER A 142 1.06 8.88 6.05
CA SER A 142 0.27 7.66 6.27
C SER A 142 -1.21 7.95 6.48
N LYS A 143 -2.08 7.06 6.00
CA LYS A 143 -3.53 7.11 6.27
C LYS A 143 -4.17 5.73 6.27
N ALA A 144 -5.38 5.64 6.81
CA ALA A 144 -6.24 4.46 6.66
C ALA A 144 -6.83 4.39 5.25
N TYR A 145 -7.10 3.18 4.77
CA TYR A 145 -7.69 2.96 3.45
C TYR A 145 -9.07 3.61 3.32
N ASP A 146 -9.17 4.52 2.36
CA ASP A 146 -10.37 5.30 2.03
C ASP A 146 -10.67 5.30 0.52
N GLY A 147 -9.93 4.50 -0.27
CA GLY A 147 -10.03 4.44 -1.73
C GLY A 147 -9.45 5.64 -2.48
N LYS A 148 -8.95 6.67 -1.80
CA LYS A 148 -8.32 7.85 -2.41
C LYS A 148 -6.80 7.69 -2.35
N ALA A 149 -6.08 8.24 -3.32
CA ALA A 149 -4.61 8.26 -3.29
C ALA A 149 -4.09 9.03 -2.07
N LEU A 150 -3.02 8.52 -1.45
CA LEU A 150 -2.16 9.23 -0.51
C LEU A 150 -0.98 9.81 -1.31
N THR A 151 -0.75 11.11 -1.18
CA THR A 151 0.39 11.82 -1.76
C THR A 151 0.98 12.76 -0.71
N ASP A 152 2.27 13.06 -0.84
CA ASP A 152 2.94 14.07 -0.03
C ASP A 152 3.81 14.95 -0.94
N SER A 153 3.57 16.26 -0.94
CA SER A 153 4.22 17.19 -1.86
C SER A 153 5.58 17.69 -1.38
N THR A 154 6.04 17.25 -0.20
CA THR A 154 7.30 17.71 0.38
C THR A 154 8.47 17.13 -0.40
N VAL A 155 9.29 18.01 -0.97
CA VAL A 155 10.53 17.66 -1.67
C VAL A 155 11.55 18.78 -1.50
N GLU A 156 12.78 18.42 -1.15
CA GLU A 156 13.87 19.36 -0.88
C GLU A 156 15.18 18.84 -1.47
N ILE A 157 16.07 19.76 -1.85
CA ILE A 157 17.44 19.44 -2.31
C ILE A 157 18.46 20.20 -1.49
N GLU A 158 19.49 19.49 -1.05
CA GLU A 158 20.64 20.06 -0.36
C GLU A 158 21.92 19.85 -1.17
N GLY A 159 22.85 20.80 -1.07
CA GLY A 159 24.19 20.68 -1.65
C GLY A 159 24.40 21.31 -3.03
N LEU A 160 23.42 22.00 -3.60
CA LEU A 160 23.62 22.81 -4.82
C LEU A 160 24.70 23.89 -4.60
N VAL A 161 25.32 24.35 -5.68
CA VAL A 161 26.22 25.51 -5.66
C VAL A 161 25.38 26.80 -5.64
N ASP A 162 25.83 27.82 -4.91
CA ASP A 162 25.11 29.09 -4.77
C ASP A 162 24.78 29.73 -6.13
N GLY A 163 23.51 30.13 -6.29
CA GLY A 163 23.01 30.74 -7.53
C GLY A 163 22.55 29.73 -8.59
N GLU A 164 22.82 28.44 -8.39
CA GLU A 164 22.22 27.38 -9.21
C GLU A 164 20.84 26.97 -8.69
N THR A 165 19.96 26.61 -9.61
CA THR A 165 18.56 26.27 -9.33
C THR A 165 18.15 25.01 -10.08
N VAL A 166 17.22 24.29 -9.47
CA VAL A 166 16.50 23.15 -10.03
C VAL A 166 15.03 23.27 -9.64
N THR A 167 14.16 22.65 -10.42
CA THR A 167 12.75 22.50 -10.09
C THR A 167 12.48 21.05 -9.69
N LEU A 168 11.85 20.85 -8.52
CA LEU A 168 11.51 19.53 -7.98
C LEU A 168 10.00 19.39 -7.84
N THR A 169 9.50 18.20 -8.13
CA THR A 169 8.09 17.84 -7.89
C THR A 169 8.04 16.43 -7.29
N ALA A 170 7.39 16.28 -6.14
CA ALA A 170 7.09 14.96 -5.61
C ALA A 170 6.02 14.26 -6.48
N THR A 171 6.27 13.01 -6.83
CA THR A 171 5.45 12.22 -7.76
C THR A 171 4.94 10.92 -7.16
N GLY A 172 5.39 10.57 -5.95
CA GLY A 172 4.96 9.36 -5.26
C GLY A 172 3.47 9.36 -4.94
N SER A 173 2.89 8.15 -4.96
CA SER A 173 1.48 7.93 -4.64
C SER A 173 1.26 6.51 -4.13
N GLN A 174 0.34 6.36 -3.17
CA GLN A 174 -0.12 5.07 -2.67
C GLN A 174 -1.63 5.09 -2.44
N THR A 175 -2.37 4.15 -3.05
CA THR A 175 -3.84 4.06 -2.88
C THR A 175 -4.25 2.80 -2.13
N GLU A 176 -3.69 1.66 -2.52
CA GLU A 176 -4.00 0.36 -1.90
C GLU A 176 -3.27 0.19 -0.58
N VAL A 177 -3.78 -0.69 0.28
CA VAL A 177 -3.08 -1.06 1.52
C VAL A 177 -1.68 -1.54 1.20
N GLY A 178 -0.69 -0.98 1.88
CA GLY A 178 0.73 -1.22 1.63
C GLY A 178 1.56 0.05 1.76
N SER A 179 2.74 0.00 1.16
CA SER A 179 3.70 1.09 1.22
C SER A 179 4.41 1.28 -0.11
N SER A 180 4.70 2.54 -0.45
CA SER A 180 5.54 2.92 -1.59
C SER A 180 6.49 4.06 -1.21
N ASP A 181 7.55 4.25 -1.98
CA ASP A 181 8.42 5.41 -1.83
C ASP A 181 7.73 6.66 -2.38
N ASN A 182 7.96 7.80 -1.72
CA ASN A 182 7.56 9.09 -2.25
C ASN A 182 8.61 9.56 -3.28
N THR A 183 8.44 9.22 -4.55
CA THR A 183 9.40 9.57 -5.62
C THR A 183 9.32 11.05 -6.00
N TYR A 184 10.25 11.50 -6.85
CA TYR A 184 10.27 12.86 -7.38
C TYR A 184 10.72 12.90 -8.85
N ASP A 185 10.40 14.02 -9.51
CA ASP A 185 11.02 14.44 -10.77
C ASP A 185 11.92 15.66 -10.53
N ILE A 186 13.01 15.76 -11.29
CA ILE A 186 13.96 16.87 -11.26
C ILE A 186 14.16 17.48 -12.64
N GLU A 187 13.99 18.80 -12.73
CA GLU A 187 14.38 19.62 -13.88
C GLU A 187 15.61 20.46 -13.51
N TRP A 188 16.71 20.26 -14.23
CA TRP A 188 17.96 20.99 -14.00
C TRP A 188 17.92 22.32 -14.75
N ASP A 189 17.40 23.37 -14.09
CA ASP A 189 17.14 24.67 -14.71
C ASP A 189 18.41 25.35 -15.26
N ASN A 190 19.14 26.10 -14.41
CA ASN A 190 20.42 26.71 -14.78
C ASN A 190 21.62 25.86 -14.34
N ALA A 191 21.37 24.87 -13.48
CA ALA A 191 22.34 23.89 -13.03
C ALA A 191 22.60 22.86 -14.14
N THR A 192 23.81 22.29 -14.20
CA THR A 192 24.14 21.24 -15.16
C THR A 192 24.18 19.88 -14.47
N ALA A 193 23.29 18.96 -14.83
CA ALA A 193 23.16 17.65 -14.20
C ALA A 193 24.48 16.86 -14.08
N ALA A 194 25.33 16.91 -15.10
CA ALA A 194 26.63 16.21 -15.10
C ALA A 194 27.61 16.72 -14.03
N ASN A 195 27.39 17.93 -13.49
CA ASN A 195 28.20 18.48 -12.41
C ASN A 195 27.84 17.90 -11.04
N TYR A 196 26.80 17.07 -10.97
CA TYR A 196 26.28 16.55 -9.72
C TYR A 196 26.13 15.03 -9.72
N THR A 197 26.23 14.45 -8.54
CA THR A 197 25.78 13.09 -8.24
C THR A 197 24.64 13.19 -7.26
N VAL A 198 23.50 12.59 -7.59
CA VAL A 198 22.29 12.64 -6.76
C VAL A 198 22.28 11.47 -5.78
N THR A 199 21.97 11.75 -4.52
CA THR A 199 21.71 10.77 -3.47
C THR A 199 20.28 10.93 -2.97
N ASP A 200 19.52 9.85 -2.97
CA ASP A 200 18.10 9.89 -2.58
C ASP A 200 17.91 9.55 -1.10
N ASN A 201 17.06 10.34 -0.44
CA ASN A 201 16.52 10.09 0.88
C ASN A 201 14.98 10.14 0.79
N LEU A 202 14.41 9.13 0.12
CA LEU A 202 12.98 9.12 -0.17
C LEU A 202 12.17 8.82 1.09
N GLY A 203 11.14 9.63 1.33
CA GLY A 203 10.12 9.34 2.32
C GLY A 203 9.23 8.18 1.89
N THR A 204 8.41 7.69 2.81
CA THR A 204 7.54 6.52 2.61
C THR A 204 6.07 6.92 2.72
N LEU A 205 5.24 6.51 1.76
CA LEU A 205 3.79 6.65 1.78
C LEU A 205 3.17 5.32 2.21
N THR A 206 2.42 5.31 3.31
CA THR A 206 1.84 4.08 3.86
C THR A 206 0.32 4.18 3.98
N VAL A 207 -0.39 3.28 3.31
CA VAL A 207 -1.83 3.09 3.49
C VAL A 207 -2.06 1.83 4.31
N ILE A 208 -2.72 1.98 5.45
CA ILE A 208 -3.06 0.86 6.35
C ILE A 208 -4.51 0.45 6.19
N GLU A 209 -4.82 -0.79 6.57
CA GLU A 209 -6.20 -1.30 6.59
C GLU A 209 -7.10 -0.40 7.45
N ASN A 210 -8.32 -0.17 6.99
CA ASN A 210 -9.26 0.68 7.68
C ASN A 210 -9.78 -0.01 8.95
N SER A 211 -9.30 0.49 10.09
CA SER A 211 -9.73 0.12 11.43
C SER A 211 -10.35 1.30 12.20
N ALA A 212 -10.42 2.47 11.56
CA ALA A 212 -10.89 3.72 12.17
C ALA A 212 -12.39 3.95 11.98
N ALA A 213 -12.95 3.51 10.85
CA ALA A 213 -14.37 3.62 10.58
C ALA A 213 -15.15 2.46 11.22
N ASP A 214 -16.20 2.79 11.98
CA ASP A 214 -17.19 1.82 12.44
C ASP A 214 -18.19 1.57 11.31
N ILE A 215 -17.87 0.62 10.43
CA ILE A 215 -18.83 0.16 9.43
C ILE A 215 -19.87 -0.70 10.16
N VAL A 216 -21.15 -0.38 9.97
CA VAL A 216 -22.26 -1.15 10.54
C VAL A 216 -23.17 -1.59 9.41
N LEU A 217 -23.39 -2.90 9.30
CA LEU A 217 -24.36 -3.50 8.39
C LEU A 217 -25.58 -3.93 9.20
N THR A 218 -26.76 -3.45 8.82
CA THR A 218 -28.02 -3.75 9.50
C THR A 218 -28.94 -4.55 8.58
N ALA A 219 -29.26 -5.77 8.98
CA ALA A 219 -30.25 -6.61 8.31
C ALA A 219 -31.67 -6.03 8.47
N PRO A 220 -32.54 -6.18 7.46
CA PRO A 220 -33.88 -5.62 7.48
C PRO A 220 -34.78 -6.30 8.52
N SER A 221 -35.81 -5.58 8.96
CA SER A 221 -36.88 -6.12 9.81
C SER A 221 -38.20 -6.09 9.05
N ALA A 222 -39.04 -7.10 9.28
CA ALA A 222 -40.35 -7.20 8.64
C ALA A 222 -41.39 -7.79 9.59
N SER A 223 -42.66 -7.52 9.31
CA SER A 223 -43.77 -8.00 10.11
C SER A 223 -44.96 -8.35 9.23
N LYS A 224 -45.67 -9.44 9.56
CA LYS A 224 -46.96 -9.76 8.97
C LYS A 224 -47.89 -10.45 9.96
N THR A 225 -49.17 -10.56 9.63
CA THR A 225 -50.12 -11.40 10.37
C THR A 225 -50.01 -12.84 9.87
N TYR A 226 -50.20 -13.81 10.76
CA TYR A 226 -50.14 -15.24 10.42
C TYR A 226 -51.09 -15.58 9.26
N ASP A 227 -50.51 -16.09 8.19
CA ASP A 227 -51.20 -16.46 6.95
C ASP A 227 -50.88 -17.90 6.49
N GLY A 228 -50.08 -18.64 7.29
CA GLY A 228 -49.61 -20.00 6.98
C GLY A 228 -48.38 -20.08 6.06
N THR A 229 -47.82 -18.95 5.63
CA THR A 229 -46.61 -18.89 4.79
C THR A 229 -45.44 -18.28 5.56
N ALA A 230 -44.20 -18.62 5.18
CA ALA A 230 -43.01 -18.06 5.81
C ALA A 230 -42.86 -16.56 5.49
N LEU A 231 -42.52 -15.75 6.49
CA LEU A 231 -41.96 -14.42 6.32
C LEU A 231 -40.44 -14.56 6.19
N THR A 232 -39.88 -14.15 5.05
CA THR A 232 -38.44 -14.12 4.76
C THR A 232 -38.07 -12.78 4.13
N MET A 233 -36.80 -12.40 4.20
CA MET A 233 -36.23 -11.26 3.50
C MET A 233 -35.04 -11.74 2.67
N THR A 234 -34.83 -11.16 1.49
CA THR A 234 -33.69 -11.48 0.61
C THR A 234 -32.83 -10.26 0.29
N GLU A 235 -33.33 -9.05 0.52
CA GLU A 235 -32.66 -7.78 0.22
C GLU A 235 -32.97 -6.75 1.31
N GLY A 236 -32.29 -5.60 1.29
CA GLY A 236 -32.58 -4.48 2.19
C GLY A 236 -31.58 -4.29 3.33
N VAL A 237 -30.39 -4.90 3.25
CA VAL A 237 -29.28 -4.57 4.17
C VAL A 237 -28.92 -3.11 3.98
N THR A 238 -28.84 -2.38 5.09
CA THR A 238 -28.38 -1.00 5.10
C THR A 238 -26.98 -0.93 5.70
N ALA A 239 -26.18 0.02 5.23
CA ALA A 239 -24.82 0.20 5.71
C ALA A 239 -24.57 1.65 6.11
N SER A 240 -23.87 1.84 7.22
CA SER A 240 -23.41 3.15 7.69
C SER A 240 -21.91 3.12 7.94
N GLY A 241 -21.24 4.27 7.79
CA GLY A 241 -19.81 4.39 8.06
C GLY A 241 -18.90 3.95 6.91
N LEU A 242 -19.46 3.56 5.75
CA LEU A 242 -18.64 3.32 4.55
C LEU A 242 -18.01 4.63 4.06
N PRO A 243 -16.74 4.61 3.63
CA PRO A 243 -16.16 5.75 2.93
C PRO A 243 -16.92 6.07 1.64
N GLU A 244 -16.81 7.32 1.21
CA GLU A 244 -17.40 7.79 -0.04
C GLU A 244 -16.94 6.94 -1.24
N GLY A 245 -17.88 6.55 -2.10
CA GLY A 245 -17.60 5.76 -3.29
C GLY A 245 -17.59 4.24 -3.08
N PHE A 246 -17.79 3.75 -1.85
CA PHE A 246 -17.93 2.32 -1.57
C PHE A 246 -19.40 1.90 -1.47
N THR A 247 -19.68 0.66 -1.87
CA THR A 247 -20.99 0.02 -1.78
C THR A 247 -20.89 -1.33 -1.07
N ILE A 248 -22.04 -1.86 -0.67
CA ILE A 248 -22.15 -3.18 -0.04
C ILE A 248 -23.01 -4.09 -0.91
N GLU A 249 -22.58 -5.34 -1.08
CA GLU A 249 -23.42 -6.46 -1.46
C GLU A 249 -23.44 -7.43 -0.30
N ALA A 250 -24.63 -7.91 0.09
CA ALA A 250 -24.76 -8.79 1.24
C ALA A 250 -25.87 -9.81 1.03
N THR A 251 -25.68 -11.00 1.58
CA THR A 251 -26.70 -12.05 1.64
C THR A 251 -27.28 -12.08 3.05
N ILE A 252 -28.59 -12.32 3.14
CA ILE A 252 -29.29 -12.41 4.42
C ILE A 252 -30.05 -13.72 4.54
N SER A 253 -30.17 -14.19 5.77
CA SER A 253 -30.99 -15.34 6.13
C SER A 253 -31.97 -14.98 7.25
N GLY A 254 -32.92 -15.87 7.50
CA GLY A 254 -33.98 -15.69 8.48
C GLY A 254 -35.35 -16.07 7.93
N SER A 255 -36.15 -16.72 8.75
CA SER A 255 -37.52 -17.12 8.41
C SER A 255 -38.39 -17.18 9.65
N GLN A 256 -39.64 -16.75 9.53
CA GLN A 256 -40.67 -16.93 10.55
C GLN A 256 -42.00 -17.28 9.91
N THR A 257 -42.54 -18.47 10.21
CA THR A 257 -43.86 -18.90 9.68
C THR A 257 -44.96 -18.79 10.73
N ASN A 258 -44.72 -19.32 11.91
CA ASN A 258 -45.67 -19.31 13.03
C ASN A 258 -45.58 -18.00 13.80
N ALA A 259 -46.60 -17.68 14.60
CA ALA A 259 -46.57 -16.46 15.40
C ALA A 259 -45.39 -16.44 16.38
N GLY A 260 -44.77 -15.28 16.50
CA GLY A 260 -43.53 -15.07 17.24
C GLY A 260 -42.53 -14.23 16.44
N SER A 261 -41.27 -14.26 16.86
CA SER A 261 -40.19 -13.52 16.21
C SER A 261 -38.95 -14.38 16.00
N SER A 262 -38.26 -14.15 14.90
CA SER A 262 -36.93 -14.69 14.61
C SER A 262 -36.01 -13.57 14.10
N ALA A 263 -34.71 -13.83 14.07
CA ALA A 263 -33.74 -12.87 13.55
C ALA A 263 -33.68 -12.92 12.01
N SER A 264 -33.49 -11.76 11.40
CA SER A 264 -32.88 -11.66 10.06
C SER A 264 -31.42 -11.29 10.24
N VAL A 265 -30.53 -12.07 9.65
CA VAL A 265 -29.08 -11.97 9.87
C VAL A 265 -28.35 -11.77 8.56
N VAL A 266 -27.25 -11.03 8.58
CA VAL A 266 -26.31 -10.95 7.45
C VAL A 266 -25.40 -12.17 7.52
N GLU A 267 -25.35 -12.95 6.44
CA GLU A 267 -24.50 -14.16 6.34
C GLU A 267 -23.13 -13.81 5.74
N GLU A 268 -23.15 -13.22 4.55
CA GLU A 268 -21.95 -12.79 3.84
C GLU A 268 -22.12 -11.35 3.37
N TYR A 269 -20.98 -10.67 3.21
CA TYR A 269 -20.94 -9.32 2.66
C TYR A 269 -19.65 -9.09 1.87
N ILE A 270 -19.76 -8.23 0.85
CA ILE A 270 -18.68 -7.78 0.00
C ILE A 270 -18.74 -6.26 -0.06
N ILE A 271 -17.66 -5.60 0.34
CA ILE A 271 -17.49 -4.16 0.19
C ILE A 271 -16.81 -3.91 -1.15
N LYS A 272 -17.50 -3.20 -2.05
CA LYS A 272 -16.99 -2.88 -3.39
C LYS A 272 -16.57 -1.42 -3.49
N ASP A 273 -15.50 -1.16 -4.24
CA ASP A 273 -15.15 0.19 -4.66
C ASP A 273 -16.08 0.70 -5.79
N ALA A 274 -15.90 1.96 -6.21
CA ALA A 274 -16.69 2.58 -7.26
C ALA A 274 -16.60 1.86 -8.62
N ASN A 275 -15.59 1.03 -8.82
CA ASN A 275 -15.37 0.25 -10.04
C ASN A 275 -15.93 -1.18 -9.91
N GLY A 276 -16.49 -1.55 -8.75
CA GLY A 276 -17.06 -2.86 -8.47
C GLY A 276 -16.05 -3.92 -8.00
N ASN A 277 -14.80 -3.54 -7.67
CA ASN A 277 -13.81 -4.49 -7.18
C ASN A 277 -14.03 -4.78 -5.70
N ASP A 278 -13.84 -6.03 -5.28
CA ASP A 278 -13.88 -6.43 -3.88
C ASP A 278 -12.71 -5.83 -3.09
N LYS A 279 -13.04 -5.03 -2.08
CA LYS A 279 -12.11 -4.38 -1.15
C LYS A 279 -12.38 -4.76 0.31
N THR A 280 -13.16 -5.81 0.54
CA THR A 280 -13.59 -6.25 1.89
C THR A 280 -12.41 -6.45 2.83
N ALA A 281 -11.30 -7.02 2.34
CA ALA A 281 -10.10 -7.27 3.14
C ALA A 281 -9.45 -5.99 3.71
N ASN A 282 -9.66 -4.83 3.06
CA ASN A 282 -9.13 -3.54 3.48
C ASN A 282 -9.93 -2.91 4.64
N PHE A 283 -11.06 -3.50 5.04
CA PHE A 283 -11.92 -3.03 6.14
C PHE A 283 -11.95 -4.07 7.26
N LYS A 284 -11.22 -3.83 8.36
CA LYS A 284 -11.11 -4.80 9.46
C LYS A 284 -12.24 -4.74 10.47
N LYS A 285 -12.97 -3.64 10.53
CA LYS A 285 -13.97 -3.39 11.56
C LYS A 285 -15.34 -3.20 10.94
N VAL A 286 -16.06 -4.31 10.78
CA VAL A 286 -17.44 -4.35 10.32
C VAL A 286 -18.31 -4.98 11.41
N ALA A 287 -19.27 -4.22 11.92
CA ALA A 287 -20.26 -4.68 12.88
C ALA A 287 -21.53 -5.12 12.15
N LEU A 288 -22.07 -6.28 12.54
CA LEU A 288 -23.32 -6.81 12.00
C LEU A 288 -24.44 -6.64 13.03
N VAL A 289 -25.55 -6.05 12.60
CA VAL A 289 -26.75 -5.83 13.41
C VAL A 289 -27.90 -6.62 12.79
N ASN A 290 -28.49 -7.50 13.60
CA ASN A 290 -29.61 -8.33 13.15
C ASN A 290 -30.90 -7.53 13.10
N GLY A 291 -31.69 -7.77 12.06
CA GLY A 291 -33.09 -7.38 11.99
C GLY A 291 -34.00 -8.39 12.68
N THR A 292 -35.29 -8.09 12.75
CA THR A 292 -36.30 -8.97 13.34
C THR A 292 -37.43 -9.25 12.36
N LEU A 293 -37.77 -10.52 12.19
CA LEU A 293 -38.93 -11.00 11.45
C LEU A 293 -40.02 -11.35 12.46
N THR A 294 -41.19 -10.70 12.39
CA THR A 294 -42.29 -10.92 13.33
C THR A 294 -43.54 -11.40 12.61
N VAL A 295 -44.09 -12.51 13.07
CA VAL A 295 -45.42 -12.96 12.66
C VAL A 295 -46.37 -12.76 13.83
N ASN A 296 -47.37 -11.91 13.63
CA ASN A 296 -48.39 -11.63 14.63
C ASN A 296 -49.49 -12.71 14.55
N PRO A 297 -50.04 -13.18 15.68
CA PRO A 297 -51.15 -14.11 15.66
C PRO A 297 -52.35 -13.53 14.88
N LYS A 298 -53.06 -14.39 14.16
CA LYS A 298 -54.28 -14.02 13.43
C LYS A 298 -55.50 -14.05 14.36
N ALA A 299 -56.42 -13.12 14.21
CA ALA A 299 -57.67 -13.14 14.96
C ALA A 299 -58.62 -14.24 14.46
N VAL A 300 -59.22 -14.98 15.40
CA VAL A 300 -60.34 -15.90 15.16
C VAL A 300 -61.47 -15.61 16.14
N THR A 301 -62.70 -15.85 15.70
CA THR A 301 -63.90 -15.63 16.52
C THR A 301 -64.62 -16.95 16.75
N ILE A 302 -64.93 -17.26 18.00
CA ILE A 302 -65.75 -18.41 18.37
C ILE A 302 -67.12 -17.91 18.84
N THR A 303 -68.17 -18.41 18.20
CA THR A 303 -69.56 -18.05 18.50
C THR A 303 -70.33 -19.29 18.95
N THR A 304 -70.97 -19.23 20.11
CA THR A 304 -71.88 -20.29 20.61
C THR A 304 -73.33 -19.84 20.61
N GLY A 305 -74.26 -20.78 20.42
CA GLY A 305 -75.70 -20.48 20.35
C GLY A 305 -76.31 -20.10 21.71
N SER A 306 -77.41 -19.37 21.67
CA SER A 306 -78.26 -19.08 22.84
C SER A 306 -79.53 -19.92 22.79
N ALA A 307 -80.05 -20.33 23.94
CA ALA A 307 -81.31 -21.07 24.03
C ALA A 307 -82.08 -20.71 25.30
N SER A 308 -83.39 -20.95 25.29
CA SER A 308 -84.24 -20.72 26.46
C SER A 308 -85.33 -21.76 26.62
N LYS A 309 -85.67 -22.10 27.87
CA LYS A 309 -86.83 -22.95 28.19
C LYS A 309 -87.43 -22.61 29.56
N THR A 310 -88.62 -23.13 29.84
CA THR A 310 -89.18 -23.11 31.21
C THR A 310 -88.59 -24.23 32.05
N TYR A 311 -88.52 -24.05 33.37
CA TYR A 311 -87.98 -25.04 34.30
C TYR A 311 -88.77 -26.36 34.25
N ASP A 312 -88.08 -27.45 33.91
CA ASP A 312 -88.64 -28.80 33.77
C ASP A 312 -87.76 -29.87 34.46
N SER A 313 -86.83 -29.44 35.32
CA SER A 313 -85.82 -30.28 35.99
C SER A 313 -84.84 -31.03 35.08
N THR A 314 -84.80 -30.74 33.78
CA THR A 314 -83.77 -31.25 32.86
C THR A 314 -82.79 -30.14 32.48
N ALA A 315 -81.56 -30.48 32.10
CA ALA A 315 -80.59 -29.48 31.64
C ALA A 315 -80.99 -28.89 30.28
N LEU A 316 -80.86 -27.57 30.14
CA LEU A 316 -80.85 -26.87 28.85
C LEU A 316 -79.42 -26.90 28.29
N THR A 317 -79.27 -27.37 27.05
CA THR A 317 -78.01 -27.36 26.31
C THR A 317 -78.26 -26.84 24.89
N GLU A 318 -77.39 -26.01 24.35
CA GLU A 318 -77.41 -25.55 22.95
C GLU A 318 -76.13 -26.00 22.26
N ARG A 319 -76.22 -26.75 21.15
CA ARG A 319 -75.06 -27.43 20.54
C ARG A 319 -74.36 -26.60 19.46
N THR A 320 -74.92 -25.45 19.10
CA THR A 320 -74.37 -24.59 18.05
C THR A 320 -73.05 -23.96 18.50
N VAL A 321 -71.97 -24.25 17.79
CA VAL A 321 -70.66 -23.61 17.93
C VAL A 321 -70.01 -23.46 16.55
N LYS A 322 -69.41 -22.31 16.28
CA LYS A 322 -68.69 -22.02 15.02
C LYS A 322 -67.41 -21.24 15.34
N ILE A 323 -66.35 -21.53 14.59
CA ILE A 323 -65.14 -20.69 14.51
C ILE A 323 -65.04 -20.03 13.14
N GLU A 324 -64.65 -18.77 13.12
CA GLU A 324 -64.39 -17.98 11.92
C GLU A 324 -62.96 -17.41 11.95
N GLY A 325 -62.32 -17.27 10.79
CA GLY A 325 -61.00 -16.64 10.65
C GLY A 325 -59.80 -17.60 10.51
N LEU A 326 -59.99 -18.91 10.70
CA LEU A 326 -58.92 -19.90 10.49
C LEU A 326 -58.36 -19.84 9.05
N ILE A 327 -57.07 -20.16 8.91
CA ILE A 327 -56.43 -20.29 7.59
C ILE A 327 -56.98 -21.52 6.86
N ARG A 328 -57.05 -21.42 5.52
CA ARG A 328 -57.61 -22.48 4.69
C ARG A 328 -56.80 -23.78 4.82
N GLY A 329 -57.48 -24.86 5.20
CA GLY A 329 -56.87 -26.18 5.40
C GLY A 329 -56.49 -26.48 6.84
N GLU A 330 -56.53 -25.48 7.73
CA GLU A 330 -56.40 -25.68 9.15
C GLU A 330 -57.76 -26.00 9.80
N SER A 331 -57.75 -26.86 10.82
CA SER A 331 -58.90 -27.35 11.55
C SER A 331 -58.67 -27.29 13.05
N VAL A 332 -59.78 -27.09 13.75
CA VAL A 332 -59.90 -27.25 15.20
C VAL A 332 -61.16 -28.05 15.49
N LYS A 333 -61.20 -28.71 16.63
CA LYS A 333 -62.39 -29.41 17.12
C LYS A 333 -62.97 -28.65 18.30
N LEU A 334 -64.26 -28.32 18.19
CA LEU A 334 -65.00 -27.56 19.20
C LEU A 334 -66.05 -28.45 19.85
N THR A 335 -66.09 -28.44 21.18
CA THR A 335 -67.09 -29.15 21.98
C THR A 335 -67.81 -28.15 22.88
N VAL A 336 -69.14 -28.04 22.76
CA VAL A 336 -69.91 -27.20 23.68
C VAL A 336 -70.01 -27.88 25.04
N THR A 337 -69.73 -27.13 26.11
CA THR A 337 -69.73 -27.58 27.50
C THR A 337 -70.76 -26.85 28.36
N GLY A 338 -71.37 -25.78 27.84
CA GLY A 338 -72.40 -25.00 28.52
C GLY A 338 -73.66 -25.81 28.85
N SER A 339 -74.22 -25.55 30.03
CA SER A 339 -75.46 -26.17 30.51
C SER A 339 -76.16 -25.28 31.55
N GLN A 340 -77.50 -25.30 31.59
CA GLN A 340 -78.29 -24.65 32.64
C GLN A 340 -79.51 -25.48 33.03
N THR A 341 -79.66 -25.81 34.31
CA THR A 341 -80.78 -26.62 34.81
C THR A 341 -81.74 -25.80 35.66
N GLU A 342 -81.20 -24.97 36.56
CA GLU A 342 -81.98 -24.14 37.48
C GLU A 342 -82.42 -22.84 36.82
N VAL A 343 -83.46 -22.21 37.38
CA VAL A 343 -83.94 -20.90 36.92
C VAL A 343 -82.81 -19.87 36.98
N GLY A 344 -82.58 -19.16 35.87
CA GLY A 344 -81.50 -18.18 35.71
C GLY A 344 -80.81 -18.29 34.35
N SER A 345 -79.66 -17.61 34.20
CA SER A 345 -78.89 -17.58 32.95
C SER A 345 -77.42 -17.99 33.16
N SER A 346 -76.86 -18.71 32.21
CA SER A 346 -75.42 -19.05 32.14
C SER A 346 -74.88 -18.84 30.72
N ALA A 347 -73.56 -18.66 30.59
CA ALA A 347 -72.91 -18.62 29.27
C ALA A 347 -72.87 -20.02 28.66
N ASN A 348 -73.06 -20.12 27.35
CA ASN A 348 -72.87 -21.36 26.60
C ASN A 348 -71.37 -21.56 26.30
N THR A 349 -70.63 -22.11 27.26
CA THR A 349 -69.18 -22.30 27.18
C THR A 349 -68.78 -23.43 26.23
N TYR A 350 -67.50 -23.48 25.84
CA TYR A 350 -66.95 -24.48 24.93
C TYR A 350 -65.55 -24.94 25.38
N GLU A 351 -65.06 -25.99 24.74
CA GLU A 351 -63.68 -26.48 24.79
C GLU A 351 -63.14 -26.55 23.36
N ILE A 352 -61.88 -26.14 23.17
CA ILE A 352 -61.18 -26.16 21.88
C ILE A 352 -60.00 -27.12 21.93
N GLU A 353 -59.96 -28.02 20.95
CA GLU A 353 -58.85 -28.92 20.67
C GLU A 353 -58.25 -28.52 19.32
N TRP A 354 -57.02 -28.01 19.35
CA TRP A 354 -56.28 -27.61 18.14
C TRP A 354 -55.75 -28.86 17.44
N ASP A 355 -56.18 -29.09 16.20
CA ASP A 355 -55.85 -30.29 15.42
C ASP A 355 -54.55 -30.07 14.63
N ASN A 356 -54.64 -29.78 13.32
CA ASN A 356 -53.47 -29.42 12.50
C ASN A 356 -53.11 -27.91 12.57
N ALA A 357 -53.87 -27.13 13.34
CA ALA A 357 -53.62 -25.73 13.63
C ALA A 357 -52.79 -25.56 14.91
N THR A 358 -51.98 -24.50 15.01
CA THR A 358 -51.20 -24.20 16.23
C THR A 358 -51.85 -23.06 17.01
N ALA A 359 -52.20 -23.29 18.27
CA ALA A 359 -52.89 -22.32 19.12
C ALA A 359 -52.20 -20.94 19.20
N ALA A 360 -50.87 -20.94 19.31
CA ALA A 360 -50.09 -19.69 19.40
C ALA A 360 -50.21 -18.80 18.16
N ASN A 361 -50.59 -19.37 17.00
CA ASN A 361 -50.77 -18.63 15.76
C ASN A 361 -52.04 -17.79 15.73
N TYR A 362 -52.89 -17.90 16.76
CA TYR A 362 -54.20 -17.27 16.78
C TYR A 362 -54.50 -16.55 18.10
N THR A 363 -55.17 -15.41 18.00
CA THR A 363 -55.86 -14.78 19.12
C THR A 363 -57.36 -15.07 19.03
N VAL A 364 -57.92 -15.69 20.07
CA VAL A 364 -59.34 -16.07 20.10
C VAL A 364 -60.18 -14.95 20.71
N THR A 365 -61.23 -14.55 19.99
CA THR A 365 -62.30 -13.67 20.48
C THR A 365 -63.58 -14.49 20.67
N GLU A 366 -64.25 -14.33 21.81
CA GLU A 366 -65.41 -15.15 22.17
C GLU A 366 -66.71 -14.35 22.13
N ASN A 367 -67.68 -14.86 21.38
CA ASN A 367 -69.07 -14.39 21.34
C ASN A 367 -69.97 -15.50 21.89
N LEU A 368 -69.98 -15.65 23.22
CA LEU A 368 -70.71 -16.73 23.88
C LEU A 368 -72.22 -16.43 23.93
N GLY A 369 -73.03 -17.37 23.47
CA GLY A 369 -74.48 -17.33 23.65
C GLY A 369 -74.88 -17.51 25.11
N THR A 370 -76.13 -17.18 25.43
CA THR A 370 -76.71 -17.30 26.78
C THR A 370 -77.75 -18.42 26.83
N LEU A 371 -77.67 -19.28 27.85
CA LEU A 371 -78.66 -20.30 28.17
C LEU A 371 -79.55 -19.76 29.29
N THR A 372 -80.87 -19.67 29.07
CA THR A 372 -81.81 -19.09 30.05
C THR A 372 -82.94 -20.05 30.41
N VAL A 373 -83.08 -20.37 31.69
CA VAL A 373 -84.22 -21.14 32.21
C VAL A 373 -85.14 -20.21 32.99
N THR A 374 -86.40 -20.11 32.58
CA THR A 374 -87.40 -19.26 33.23
C THR A 374 -88.34 -20.08 34.12
N ASP A 375 -88.87 -19.46 35.17
CA ASP A 375 -89.83 -20.12 36.05
C ASP A 375 -91.15 -20.38 35.30
N GLY A 376 -91.63 -21.62 35.34
CA GLY A 376 -92.79 -22.09 34.58
C GLY A 376 -94.15 -21.88 35.25
N GLY A 377 -94.25 -20.97 36.24
CA GLY A 377 -95.46 -20.76 37.03
C GLY A 377 -96.69 -20.36 36.21
N GLY A 378 -97.62 -21.31 36.01
CA GLY A 378 -98.93 -21.10 35.39
C GLY A 378 -99.93 -20.39 36.32
N MET A 379 -100.61 -19.39 35.75
CA MET A 379 -101.52 -18.38 36.31
C MET A 379 -102.64 -18.83 37.29
N GLY A 380 -103.04 -17.88 38.15
CA GLY A 380 -104.38 -17.82 38.75
C GLY A 380 -104.79 -16.43 39.25
N GLY A 381 -105.45 -15.61 38.40
CA GLY A 381 -106.38 -14.52 38.81
C GLY A 381 -106.18 -13.14 38.16
N GLY A 382 -106.95 -12.80 37.12
CA GLY A 382 -107.13 -11.42 36.57
C GLY A 382 -108.35 -10.69 37.17
N PRO A 383 -108.90 -9.60 36.57
CA PRO A 383 -108.47 -8.82 35.39
C PRO A 383 -108.35 -7.29 35.64
N GLU A 384 -107.68 -6.55 34.73
CA GLU A 384 -108.20 -5.36 34.02
C GLU A 384 -107.12 -4.68 33.15
N ASP A 385 -107.55 -4.34 31.93
CA ASP A 385 -107.04 -3.38 30.92
C ASP A 385 -105.75 -3.63 30.09
N ASP A 386 -106.03 -3.97 28.82
CA ASP A 386 -105.25 -3.83 27.56
C ASP A 386 -105.23 -2.34 27.10
N PRO A 387 -104.37 -1.84 26.19
CA PRO A 387 -103.31 -2.48 25.40
C PRO A 387 -101.94 -1.77 25.45
N THR A 388 -100.87 -2.48 25.11
CA THR A 388 -99.86 -2.03 24.12
C THR A 388 -98.82 -3.14 23.91
N ASP A 389 -98.79 -3.63 22.68
CA ASP A 389 -97.66 -4.27 22.04
C ASP A 389 -96.37 -3.44 22.25
N PRO A 390 -95.31 -3.97 22.87
CA PRO A 390 -93.98 -3.48 22.61
C PRO A 390 -93.44 -4.23 21.38
N GLU A 391 -93.17 -3.46 20.33
CA GLU A 391 -92.29 -3.83 19.23
C GLU A 391 -91.12 -4.73 19.66
N PRO A 392 -90.58 -5.56 18.74
CA PRO A 392 -89.33 -6.26 18.98
C PRO A 392 -88.28 -5.24 19.41
N THR A 393 -87.71 -5.42 20.60
CA THR A 393 -86.54 -4.66 21.02
C THR A 393 -85.45 -4.80 19.96
N PRO A 394 -84.87 -3.69 19.47
CA PRO A 394 -83.83 -3.76 18.46
C PRO A 394 -82.64 -4.52 19.03
N ASP A 395 -81.98 -5.29 18.18
CA ASP A 395 -80.70 -5.93 18.46
C ASP A 395 -79.76 -4.96 19.21
N PRO A 396 -78.95 -5.44 20.16
CA PRO A 396 -77.88 -4.60 20.70
C PRO A 396 -76.98 -4.18 19.53
N VAL A 397 -77.05 -2.90 19.19
CA VAL A 397 -76.10 -2.26 18.28
C VAL A 397 -74.73 -2.34 18.96
N THR A 398 -73.95 -3.35 18.62
CA THR A 398 -72.49 -3.24 18.70
C THR A 398 -72.10 -2.04 17.83
N PRO A 399 -71.29 -1.08 18.33
CA PRO A 399 -70.69 -0.10 17.45
C PRO A 399 -69.89 -0.87 16.39
N ASP A 400 -70.18 -0.58 15.13
CA ASP A 400 -69.38 -1.00 13.99
C ASP A 400 -67.90 -0.68 14.32
N PRO A 401 -66.98 -1.66 14.38
CA PRO A 401 -65.58 -1.30 14.33
C PRO A 401 -65.36 -0.66 12.96
N GLU A 402 -64.91 0.61 12.96
CA GLU A 402 -64.41 1.27 11.76
C GLU A 402 -63.59 0.29 10.91
N PRO A 403 -63.78 0.26 9.59
CA PRO A 403 -62.99 -0.62 8.74
C PRO A 403 -61.52 -0.20 8.85
N THR A 404 -60.71 -1.03 9.48
CA THR A 404 -59.27 -0.99 9.26
C THR A 404 -59.02 -1.24 7.77
N PRO A 405 -58.35 -0.34 7.04
CA PRO A 405 -58.11 -0.51 5.62
C PRO A 405 -57.19 -1.70 5.37
N ASP A 406 -57.55 -2.50 4.37
CA ASP A 406 -56.70 -3.49 3.71
C ASP A 406 -55.42 -2.80 3.20
N PRO A 407 -54.21 -3.36 3.37
CA PRO A 407 -53.04 -2.87 2.66
C PRO A 407 -53.14 -3.33 1.20
N ASP A 408 -53.83 -2.53 0.38
CA ASP A 408 -53.87 -2.72 -1.06
C ASP A 408 -52.45 -2.50 -1.62
N THR A 409 -51.91 -3.53 -2.25
CA THR A 409 -50.78 -3.43 -3.16
C THR A 409 -51.25 -2.72 -4.43
N THR A 410 -51.13 -1.39 -4.45
CA THR A 410 -51.02 -0.64 -5.71
C THR A 410 -49.86 0.36 -5.63
N ASP A 411 -48.98 0.22 -6.62
CA ASP A 411 -47.93 1.12 -7.07
C ASP A 411 -48.32 2.62 -6.94
N PRO A 412 -47.47 3.50 -6.37
CA PRO A 412 -47.77 4.92 -6.34
C PRO A 412 -47.40 5.55 -7.69
N GLU A 413 -48.36 5.69 -8.61
CA GLU A 413 -48.27 6.78 -9.60
C GLU A 413 -48.42 8.14 -8.89
N PRO A 414 -47.64 9.15 -9.29
CA PRO A 414 -47.32 10.31 -8.45
C PRO A 414 -48.50 11.27 -8.31
N VAL A 415 -48.87 11.58 -7.07
CA VAL A 415 -49.79 12.69 -6.77
C VAL A 415 -49.05 14.02 -7.05
N PRO A 416 -49.69 15.00 -7.73
CA PRO A 416 -49.04 16.25 -8.09
C PRO A 416 -48.63 17.02 -6.84
N VAL A 417 -47.36 17.44 -6.84
CA VAL A 417 -46.73 18.36 -5.89
C VAL A 417 -47.68 19.54 -5.60
N PRO A 418 -47.84 19.99 -4.34
CA PRO A 418 -48.54 21.24 -4.08
C PRO A 418 -47.88 22.34 -4.92
N VAL A 419 -48.68 23.04 -5.73
CA VAL A 419 -48.23 24.26 -6.39
C VAL A 419 -47.68 25.16 -5.29
N PRO A 420 -46.38 25.50 -5.30
CA PRO A 420 -45.87 26.46 -4.34
C PRO A 420 -46.66 27.74 -4.57
N THR A 421 -47.25 28.28 -3.50
CA THR A 421 -47.55 29.71 -3.44
C THR A 421 -46.34 30.43 -4.05
N PRO A 422 -46.52 31.34 -5.02
CA PRO A 422 -45.38 32.01 -5.63
C PRO A 422 -44.60 32.68 -4.50
N VAL A 423 -43.40 32.14 -4.25
CA VAL A 423 -42.37 32.84 -3.51
C VAL A 423 -42.21 34.16 -4.26
N PRO A 424 -42.27 35.33 -3.58
CA PRO A 424 -41.87 36.58 -4.22
C PRO A 424 -40.48 36.32 -4.82
N GLY A 425 -40.35 36.48 -6.14
CA GLY A 425 -39.09 36.21 -6.83
C GLY A 425 -37.93 36.92 -6.15
N PRO A 426 -36.68 36.45 -6.34
CA PRO A 426 -35.52 37.11 -5.75
C PRO A 426 -35.53 38.56 -6.20
N VAL A 427 -35.87 39.44 -5.26
CA VAL A 427 -35.52 40.85 -5.37
C VAL A 427 -34.01 40.82 -5.47
N ALA A 428 -33.47 41.33 -6.57
CA ALA A 428 -32.05 41.60 -6.70
C ALA A 428 -31.56 42.19 -5.37
N PRO A 429 -30.41 41.74 -4.82
CA PRO A 429 -29.89 42.35 -3.62
C PRO A 429 -29.72 43.83 -3.91
N VAL A 430 -30.60 44.63 -3.31
CA VAL A 430 -30.38 46.06 -3.20
C VAL A 430 -29.18 46.15 -2.28
N THR A 431 -28.06 46.57 -2.85
CA THR A 431 -26.90 47.05 -2.11
C THR A 431 -27.38 47.88 -0.92
N PRO A 432 -27.05 47.51 0.32
CA PRO A 432 -27.15 48.47 1.41
C PRO A 432 -26.19 49.61 1.06
N ASP A 433 -26.74 50.82 0.90
CA ASP A 433 -25.94 52.05 0.99
C ASP A 433 -25.26 52.00 2.37
N PRO A 434 -23.95 52.28 2.45
CA PRO A 434 -23.18 52.05 3.65
C PRO A 434 -23.67 52.96 4.77
N GLU A 435 -23.95 52.39 5.94
CA GLU A 435 -23.99 53.17 7.17
C GLU A 435 -22.68 53.97 7.29
N PRO A 436 -22.75 55.19 7.84
CA PRO A 436 -21.61 56.10 7.85
C PRO A 436 -20.44 55.46 8.57
N THR A 437 -19.33 55.44 7.86
CA THR A 437 -17.98 55.16 8.35
C THR A 437 -17.79 55.80 9.73
N PRO A 438 -17.47 55.04 10.79
CA PRO A 438 -16.90 55.66 11.97
C PRO A 438 -15.60 56.33 11.55
N GLU A 439 -15.43 57.60 11.91
CA GLU A 439 -14.16 58.31 11.78
C GLU A 439 -13.02 57.45 12.31
N PRO A 440 -11.82 57.52 11.71
CA PRO A 440 -10.68 56.77 12.21
C PRO A 440 -10.40 57.24 13.64
N GLU A 441 -10.63 56.37 14.61
CA GLU A 441 -10.01 56.52 15.92
C GLU A 441 -8.50 56.56 15.68
N GLU A 442 -7.87 57.60 16.21
CA GLU A 442 -6.44 57.83 16.16
C GLU A 442 -5.68 56.56 16.59
N PRO A 443 -4.54 56.24 15.96
CA PRO A 443 -3.77 55.08 16.36
C PRO A 443 -3.39 55.24 17.82
N THR A 444 -3.90 54.36 18.67
CA THR A 444 -3.34 54.10 19.98
C THR A 444 -1.85 53.79 19.78
N PRO A 445 -0.93 54.43 20.52
CA PRO A 445 0.49 54.20 20.35
C PRO A 445 0.78 52.72 20.60
N GLU A 446 1.56 52.11 19.71
CA GLU A 446 2.14 50.79 19.92
C GLU A 446 2.73 50.71 21.34
N PRO A 447 2.50 49.61 22.07
CA PRO A 447 3.22 49.39 23.31
C PRO A 447 4.72 49.40 22.99
N GLU A 448 5.46 50.27 23.69
CA GLU A 448 6.93 50.31 23.60
C GLU A 448 7.48 48.87 23.74
N PRO A 449 8.50 48.50 22.94
CA PRO A 449 9.08 47.17 23.06
C PRO A 449 9.58 47.00 24.49
N THR A 450 9.01 46.02 25.19
CA THR A 450 9.63 45.47 26.39
C THR A 450 11.08 45.15 26.03
N PRO A 451 12.08 45.66 26.77
CA PRO A 451 13.47 45.31 26.49
C PRO A 451 13.61 43.80 26.57
N GLU A 452 14.20 43.21 25.54
CA GLU A 452 14.66 41.82 25.58
C GLU A 452 15.44 41.61 26.88
N PRO A 453 15.22 40.51 27.60
CA PRO A 453 16.10 40.16 28.71
C PRO A 453 17.53 40.09 28.17
N GLU A 454 18.44 40.84 28.81
CA GLU A 454 19.86 40.78 28.50
C GLU A 454 20.31 39.30 28.45
N PRO A 455 21.16 38.91 27.50
CA PRO A 455 21.65 37.56 27.41
C PRO A 455 22.31 37.19 28.73
N THR A 456 21.74 36.20 29.42
CA THR A 456 22.43 35.52 30.52
C THR A 456 23.80 35.09 29.97
N PRO A 457 24.92 35.50 30.59
CA PRO A 457 26.22 35.05 30.13
C PRO A 457 26.25 33.52 30.16
N GLU A 458 26.64 32.92 29.04
CA GLU A 458 26.97 31.50 29.00
C GLU A 458 27.92 31.18 30.15
N PRO A 459 27.73 30.06 30.87
CA PRO A 459 28.72 29.62 31.83
C PRO A 459 30.06 29.49 31.13
N GLU A 460 31.09 30.16 31.65
CA GLU A 460 32.47 30.01 31.18
C GLU A 460 32.80 28.51 31.05
N PRO A 461 33.46 28.09 29.95
CA PRO A 461 33.86 26.71 29.80
C PRO A 461 34.71 26.32 31.01
N ALA A 462 34.31 25.25 31.69
CA ALA A 462 35.11 24.66 32.75
C ALA A 462 36.53 24.41 32.21
N PRO A 463 37.59 24.78 32.97
CA PRO A 463 38.96 24.58 32.52
C PRO A 463 39.17 23.09 32.19
N GLU A 464 39.74 22.84 31.02
CA GLU A 464 40.19 21.50 30.63
C GLU A 464 41.02 20.90 31.77
N PRO A 465 40.78 19.64 32.14
CA PRO A 465 41.62 18.97 33.13
C PRO A 465 43.06 18.96 32.61
N GLU A 466 44.00 19.38 33.47
CA GLU A 466 45.44 19.27 33.20
C GLU A 466 45.78 17.84 32.74
N PRO A 467 46.70 17.67 31.78
CA PRO A 467 47.13 16.35 31.35
C PRO A 467 47.77 15.61 32.53
N GLU A 468 47.15 14.49 32.92
CA GLU A 468 47.77 13.54 33.86
C GLU A 468 49.11 13.04 33.28
N PRO A 469 50.16 12.91 34.11
CA PRO A 469 51.48 12.52 33.65
C PRO A 469 51.47 11.09 33.09
N GLU A 470 52.09 10.93 31.91
CA GLU A 470 52.25 9.63 31.25
C GLU A 470 52.87 8.58 32.20
N PRO A 471 52.21 7.43 32.42
CA PRO A 471 52.82 6.34 33.15
C PRO A 471 53.92 5.68 32.30
N THR A 472 55.08 5.54 32.92
CA THR A 472 56.24 4.79 32.43
C THR A 472 55.85 3.34 32.12
N PRO A 473 56.26 2.74 30.98
CA PRO A 473 55.86 1.38 30.65
C PRO A 473 56.61 0.35 31.50
N GLU A 474 55.86 -0.43 32.29
CA GLU A 474 56.29 -1.69 32.90
C GLU A 474 55.57 -2.88 32.22
N PRO A 475 56.17 -4.09 32.21
CA PRO A 475 55.98 -5.07 31.14
C PRO A 475 54.60 -5.75 31.15
N THR A 476 53.99 -5.81 29.97
CA THR A 476 52.71 -6.49 29.70
C THR A 476 52.81 -7.99 29.96
N ILE A 477 52.08 -8.48 30.96
CA ILE A 477 51.74 -9.89 31.13
C ILE A 477 50.45 -10.15 30.34
N ILE A 478 50.53 -11.00 29.31
CA ILE A 478 49.38 -11.41 28.51
C ILE A 478 48.57 -12.43 29.31
N ILE A 479 47.35 -12.06 29.70
CA ILE A 479 46.30 -12.98 30.13
C ILE A 479 45.32 -13.09 28.96
N PRO A 480 45.14 -14.27 28.33
CA PRO A 480 44.23 -14.39 27.20
C PRO A 480 42.78 -14.27 27.67
N GLU A 481 42.08 -13.29 27.12
CA GLU A 481 40.64 -13.16 27.24
C GLU A 481 39.97 -14.14 26.25
N ARG A 482 38.91 -14.83 26.70
CA ARG A 482 38.18 -15.79 25.86
C ARG A 482 37.38 -15.04 24.80
N GLU A 483 37.87 -15.06 23.58
CA GLU A 483 37.10 -14.64 22.41
C GLU A 483 36.00 -15.66 22.07
N THR A 484 34.79 -15.14 21.96
CA THR A 484 33.66 -15.72 21.22
C THR A 484 34.08 -16.03 19.78
N PRO A 485 33.69 -17.18 19.21
CA PRO A 485 34.18 -17.60 17.91
C PRO A 485 33.51 -16.78 16.80
N ARG A 486 34.18 -15.75 16.29
CA ARG A 486 33.95 -15.27 14.93
C ARG A 486 35.28 -15.42 14.17
N SER A 487 35.27 -16.36 13.24
CA SER A 487 36.45 -16.88 12.57
C SER A 487 37.05 -15.86 11.61
N ASP A 488 38.33 -15.58 11.83
CA ASP A 488 39.41 -15.68 10.84
C ASP A 488 39.28 -14.85 9.56
N GLY A 489 39.83 -13.64 9.58
CA GLY A 489 41.16 -13.40 9.00
C GLY A 489 41.44 -13.65 7.51
N SER A 490 40.46 -14.01 6.68
CA SER A 490 40.62 -13.99 5.21
C SER A 490 39.64 -12.99 4.59
N SER A 491 40.04 -12.35 3.49
CA SER A 491 39.16 -11.53 2.64
C SER A 491 37.75 -12.13 2.60
N ALA A 492 36.76 -11.43 3.15
CA ALA A 492 35.39 -11.87 3.02
C ALA A 492 35.07 -11.87 1.53
N GLU A 493 34.73 -13.03 1.00
CA GLU A 493 34.47 -13.32 -0.40
C GLU A 493 33.10 -14.01 -0.46
N TRP A 494 32.35 -13.83 -1.54
CA TRP A 494 31.06 -14.52 -1.73
C TRP A 494 31.13 -15.53 -2.88
N ALA A 495 30.42 -16.65 -2.75
CA ALA A 495 30.48 -17.77 -3.68
C ALA A 495 29.38 -17.70 -4.75
N LEU A 496 29.80 -17.63 -6.01
CA LEU A 496 28.89 -17.67 -7.18
C LEU A 496 28.07 -18.98 -7.20
N ILE A 497 28.66 -20.11 -6.80
CA ILE A 497 27.95 -21.39 -6.78
C ILE A 497 26.82 -21.39 -5.75
N ASN A 498 26.91 -20.64 -4.65
CA ASN A 498 25.84 -20.57 -3.65
C ASN A 498 24.62 -19.82 -4.19
N LEU A 499 24.84 -18.76 -4.98
CA LEU A 499 23.78 -18.07 -5.71
C LEU A 499 23.12 -18.99 -6.74
N LEU A 500 23.93 -19.71 -7.54
CA LEU A 500 23.42 -20.63 -8.54
C LEU A 500 22.63 -21.80 -7.92
N LEU A 501 23.07 -22.34 -6.79
CA LEU A 501 22.36 -23.40 -6.07
C LEU A 501 21.04 -22.88 -5.47
N THR A 502 21.02 -21.66 -4.92
CA THR A 502 19.79 -21.03 -4.42
C THR A 502 18.78 -20.84 -5.55
N ILE A 503 19.22 -20.29 -6.69
CA ILE A 503 18.38 -20.13 -7.88
C ILE A 503 17.89 -21.49 -8.39
N LEU A 504 18.75 -22.51 -8.44
CA LEU A 504 18.38 -23.86 -8.83
C LEU A 504 17.29 -24.45 -7.92
N THR A 505 17.39 -24.27 -6.60
CA THR A 505 16.33 -24.72 -5.67
C THR A 505 15.00 -23.99 -5.88
N GLY A 506 15.05 -22.70 -6.22
CA GLY A 506 13.86 -21.91 -6.56
C GLY A 506 13.22 -22.37 -7.88
N ILE A 507 14.02 -22.62 -8.92
CA ILE A 507 13.54 -23.14 -10.20
C ILE A 507 12.88 -24.51 -10.01
N ILE A 508 13.49 -25.42 -9.24
CA ILE A 508 12.90 -26.74 -8.95
C ILE A 508 11.54 -26.57 -8.25
N MET A 509 11.43 -25.66 -7.28
CA MET A 509 10.15 -25.37 -6.61
C MET A 509 9.10 -24.82 -7.58
N ILE A 510 9.46 -23.83 -8.40
CA ILE A 510 8.56 -23.22 -9.39
C ILE A 510 8.09 -24.25 -10.42
N VAL A 511 8.98 -25.11 -10.92
CA VAL A 511 8.62 -26.16 -11.88
C VAL A 511 7.60 -27.13 -11.27
N LEU A 512 7.79 -27.55 -10.01
CA LEU A 512 6.82 -28.38 -9.29
C LEU A 512 5.46 -27.68 -9.11
N TRP A 513 5.47 -26.37 -8.93
CA TRP A 513 4.25 -25.57 -8.76
C TRP A 513 3.51 -25.36 -10.09
N ILE A 514 4.24 -25.09 -11.18
CA ILE A 514 3.67 -24.98 -12.51
C ILE A 514 3.05 -26.31 -12.91
N THR A 515 3.78 -27.43 -12.78
CA THR A 515 3.23 -28.76 -13.10
C THR A 515 1.97 -29.07 -12.29
N TYR A 516 1.91 -28.66 -11.02
CA TYR A 516 0.70 -28.76 -10.22
C TYR A 516 -0.48 -27.96 -10.79
N PHE A 517 -0.29 -26.67 -11.09
CA PHE A 517 -1.39 -25.83 -11.59
C PHE A 517 -1.83 -26.23 -13.00
N THR A 518 -0.94 -26.71 -13.87
CA THR A 518 -1.33 -27.27 -15.17
C THR A 518 -2.08 -28.60 -15.03
N ASN A 519 -1.72 -29.46 -14.09
CA ASN A 519 -2.42 -30.74 -13.90
C ASN A 519 -3.76 -30.56 -13.21
N LYS A 520 -3.86 -29.68 -12.19
CA LYS A 520 -5.13 -29.34 -11.56
C LYS A 520 -6.13 -28.81 -12.59
N LYS A 521 -5.66 -27.99 -13.53
CA LYS A 521 -6.50 -27.46 -14.60
C LYS A 521 -6.97 -28.55 -15.59
N ARG A 522 -6.21 -29.65 -15.73
CA ARG A 522 -6.59 -30.81 -16.54
C ARG A 522 -7.60 -31.70 -15.80
N GLU A 523 -7.43 -31.88 -14.48
CA GLU A 523 -8.41 -32.55 -13.61
C GLU A 523 -9.73 -31.77 -13.57
N ASP A 524 -9.70 -30.45 -13.38
CA ASP A 524 -10.89 -29.59 -13.39
C ASP A 524 -11.61 -29.61 -14.77
N GLU A 525 -10.87 -29.79 -15.88
CA GLU A 525 -11.43 -29.93 -17.24
C GLU A 525 -11.99 -31.35 -17.53
N GLU A 526 -11.44 -32.41 -16.91
CA GLU A 526 -11.92 -33.80 -17.02
C GLU A 526 -13.10 -34.09 -16.08
N ASP A 527 -13.17 -33.43 -14.91
CA ASP A 527 -14.29 -33.50 -13.97
C ASP A 527 -15.54 -32.82 -14.57
N GLU A 528 -15.39 -31.73 -15.32
CA GLU A 528 -16.51 -31.07 -16.03
C GLU A 528 -17.09 -31.95 -17.15
N GLU A 529 -16.29 -32.87 -17.73
CA GLU A 529 -16.74 -33.82 -18.76
C GLU A 529 -17.34 -35.11 -18.14
N THR A 530 -16.93 -35.50 -16.93
CA THR A 530 -17.41 -36.72 -16.23
C THR A 530 -18.57 -36.49 -15.26
N GLU A 531 -18.79 -35.26 -14.76
CA GLU A 531 -19.95 -34.89 -13.94
C GLU A 531 -21.27 -35.03 -14.73
N ALA A 532 -21.22 -34.94 -16.06
CA ALA A 532 -22.34 -35.23 -16.95
C ALA A 532 -22.71 -36.72 -17.00
N VAL A 533 -21.83 -37.63 -16.57
CA VAL A 533 -22.02 -39.10 -16.65
C VAL A 533 -22.27 -39.72 -15.28
N ARG A 534 -21.84 -39.11 -14.17
CA ARG A 534 -21.90 -39.69 -12.82
C ARG A 534 -23.24 -39.54 -12.08
N ALA A 535 -24.28 -38.98 -12.71
CA ALA A 535 -25.60 -38.76 -12.11
C ALA A 535 -26.40 -40.04 -11.74
N TYR A 536 -25.81 -41.25 -11.85
CA TYR A 536 -26.48 -42.53 -11.54
C TYR A 536 -25.60 -43.62 -10.90
N ALA A 537 -24.55 -43.28 -10.15
CA ALA A 537 -23.78 -44.28 -9.39
C ALA A 537 -24.03 -44.13 -7.87
N THR A 538 -24.34 -45.25 -7.21
CA THR A 538 -24.68 -45.37 -5.80
C THR A 538 -23.48 -45.31 -4.86
N ASP A 539 -23.72 -44.72 -3.68
CA ASP A 539 -22.83 -44.53 -2.52
C ASP A 539 -22.21 -45.83 -1.96
N GLU A 540 -21.20 -46.39 -2.60
CA GLU A 540 -20.22 -47.27 -1.95
C GLU A 540 -18.89 -47.01 -2.67
N ASP A 541 -18.00 -46.18 -2.10
CA ASP A 541 -16.53 -46.10 -2.31
C ASP A 541 -15.89 -44.74 -1.88
N GLU A 542 -16.51 -43.95 -0.99
CA GLU A 542 -15.97 -42.61 -0.61
C GLU A 542 -14.85 -42.59 0.46
N GLU A 543 -14.41 -43.73 1.02
CA GLU A 543 -13.44 -43.74 2.13
C GLU A 543 -11.96 -43.98 1.75
N GLU A 544 -11.62 -44.39 0.52
CA GLU A 544 -10.20 -44.60 0.13
C GLU A 544 -9.51 -43.39 -0.51
N ASP A 545 -10.24 -42.45 -1.14
CA ASP A 545 -9.64 -41.32 -1.87
C ASP A 545 -9.19 -40.13 -0.98
N SER A 546 -9.72 -39.99 0.23
CA SER A 546 -9.41 -38.82 1.06
C SER A 546 -7.99 -38.83 1.66
N ASP A 547 -7.40 -40.03 1.80
CA ASP A 547 -6.09 -40.22 2.43
C ASP A 547 -4.92 -40.10 1.42
N THR A 548 -5.15 -40.42 0.15
CA THR A 548 -4.16 -40.22 -0.94
C THR A 548 -4.02 -38.73 -1.29
N ILE A 549 -5.12 -37.99 -1.36
CA ILE A 549 -5.15 -36.55 -1.65
C ILE A 549 -4.44 -35.73 -0.55
N LYS A 550 -4.65 -36.07 0.73
CA LYS A 550 -3.97 -35.40 1.87
C LYS A 550 -2.46 -35.63 1.89
N ARG A 551 -1.98 -36.84 1.56
CA ARG A 551 -0.53 -37.12 1.50
C ARG A 551 0.18 -36.35 0.38
N LYS A 552 -0.49 -36.17 -0.77
CA LYS A 552 0.02 -35.41 -1.93
C LYS A 552 0.15 -33.91 -1.63
N GLY A 553 -0.80 -33.32 -0.90
CA GLY A 553 -0.71 -31.93 -0.43
C GLY A 553 0.44 -31.67 0.56
N ILE A 554 0.71 -32.62 1.45
CA ILE A 554 1.75 -32.49 2.48
C ILE A 554 3.16 -32.56 1.86
N LEU A 555 3.44 -33.48 0.93
CA LEU A 555 4.74 -33.55 0.26
C LEU A 555 5.07 -32.26 -0.51
N ARG A 556 4.05 -31.60 -1.07
CA ARG A 556 4.18 -30.34 -1.82
C ARG A 556 4.52 -29.17 -0.91
N LEU A 557 3.84 -29.04 0.23
CA LEU A 557 4.16 -28.04 1.26
C LEU A 557 5.58 -28.24 1.82
N LEU A 558 6.02 -29.49 1.96
CA LEU A 558 7.37 -29.83 2.42
C LEU A 558 8.46 -29.44 1.42
N SER A 559 8.16 -29.28 0.13
CA SER A 559 9.15 -28.85 -0.89
C SER A 559 9.46 -27.34 -0.87
N ILE A 560 8.69 -26.55 -0.13
CA ILE A 560 8.93 -25.11 0.07
C ILE A 560 10.05 -24.90 1.10
N ILE A 561 10.12 -25.80 2.09
CA ILE A 561 11.02 -25.67 3.25
C ILE A 561 12.49 -25.60 2.84
N PRO A 562 13.03 -26.46 1.96
CA PRO A 562 14.45 -26.39 1.60
C PRO A 562 14.79 -25.14 0.78
N PHE A 563 13.86 -24.61 -0.02
CA PHE A 563 14.06 -23.34 -0.72
C PHE A 563 14.13 -22.16 0.25
N VAL A 564 13.19 -22.07 1.20
CA VAL A 564 13.21 -21.02 2.23
C VAL A 564 14.49 -21.11 3.06
N VAL A 565 14.91 -22.33 3.43
CA VAL A 565 16.18 -22.57 4.12
C VAL A 565 17.37 -22.15 3.26
N ALA A 566 17.39 -22.45 1.96
CA ALA A 566 18.45 -22.02 1.04
C ALA A 566 18.57 -20.50 0.95
N VAL A 567 17.43 -19.78 0.86
CA VAL A 567 17.40 -18.31 0.81
C VAL A 567 17.91 -17.71 2.13
N ILE A 568 17.46 -18.24 3.28
CA ILE A 568 17.91 -17.77 4.59
C ILE A 568 19.41 -18.03 4.76
N VAL A 569 19.89 -19.22 4.42
CA VAL A 569 21.31 -19.56 4.51
C VAL A 569 22.12 -18.65 3.58
N PHE A 570 21.69 -18.45 2.33
CA PHE A 570 22.34 -17.55 1.38
C PHE A 570 22.44 -16.10 1.92
N ILE A 571 21.36 -15.53 2.46
CA ILE A 571 21.37 -14.17 3.02
C ILE A 571 22.28 -14.07 4.25
N LEU A 572 22.38 -15.13 5.06
CA LEU A 572 23.20 -15.13 6.27
C LEU A 572 24.68 -15.40 6.01
N THR A 573 25.02 -16.12 4.92
CA THR A 573 26.39 -16.53 4.62
C THR A 573 27.04 -15.75 3.48
N GLU A 574 26.25 -15.16 2.57
CA GLU A 574 26.74 -14.44 1.40
C GLU A 574 26.46 -12.93 1.51
N ASP A 575 27.52 -12.13 1.42
CA ASP A 575 27.40 -10.69 1.22
C ASP A 575 27.92 -10.33 -0.17
N MET A 576 27.00 -10.01 -1.08
CA MET A 576 27.30 -9.70 -2.49
C MET A 576 28.12 -8.41 -2.67
N ARG A 577 28.39 -7.64 -1.60
CA ARG A 577 29.30 -6.48 -1.61
C ARG A 577 30.77 -6.89 -1.63
N ASN A 578 31.06 -8.15 -1.30
CA ASN A 578 32.40 -8.70 -1.27
C ASN A 578 32.90 -9.12 -2.68
N PRO A 579 34.20 -9.34 -2.88
CA PRO A 579 34.71 -9.94 -4.11
C PRO A 579 34.18 -11.37 -4.34
N MET A 580 33.87 -11.68 -5.59
CA MET A 580 33.28 -12.96 -6.01
C MET A 580 34.36 -14.06 -6.13
N VAL A 581 34.06 -15.24 -5.58
CA VAL A 581 34.81 -16.49 -5.81
C VAL A 581 33.89 -17.62 -6.27
N LEU A 582 34.48 -18.69 -6.78
CA LEU A 582 33.70 -19.79 -7.36
C LEU A 582 33.02 -20.65 -6.29
N VAL A 583 33.73 -20.95 -5.19
CA VAL A 583 33.27 -21.78 -4.07
C VAL A 583 33.82 -21.25 -2.76
N ASP A 584 33.12 -21.55 -1.68
CA ASP A 584 33.48 -21.20 -0.30
C ASP A 584 33.21 -22.38 0.66
N ARG A 585 33.34 -22.12 1.97
CA ARG A 585 33.13 -23.13 3.02
C ARG A 585 31.65 -23.50 3.19
N TRP A 586 30.71 -22.63 2.80
CA TRP A 586 29.27 -22.88 2.88
C TRP A 586 28.71 -23.59 1.64
N THR A 587 29.47 -23.64 0.55
CA THR A 587 29.07 -24.30 -0.71
C THR A 587 28.66 -25.76 -0.52
N ILE A 588 29.30 -26.50 0.39
CA ILE A 588 28.94 -27.89 0.68
C ILE A 588 27.54 -27.97 1.31
N TRP A 589 27.18 -27.04 2.20
CA TRP A 589 25.86 -27.00 2.82
C TRP A 589 24.77 -26.59 1.84
N MET A 590 25.05 -25.61 0.97
CA MET A 590 24.16 -25.23 -0.12
C MET A 590 23.93 -26.37 -1.11
N ALA A 591 24.96 -27.16 -1.42
CA ALA A 591 24.84 -28.34 -2.27
C ALA A 591 23.99 -29.44 -1.62
N VAL A 592 24.09 -29.63 -0.30
CA VAL A 592 23.25 -30.58 0.44
C VAL A 592 21.78 -30.14 0.42
N ILE A 593 21.49 -28.85 0.63
CA ILE A 593 20.12 -28.32 0.57
C ILE A 593 19.53 -28.51 -0.84
N ALA A 594 20.31 -28.22 -1.88
CA ALA A 594 19.89 -28.44 -3.26
C ALA A 594 19.68 -29.93 -3.59
N LEU A 595 20.50 -30.82 -3.04
CA LEU A 595 20.32 -32.28 -3.17
C LEU A 595 19.03 -32.74 -2.49
N VAL A 596 18.72 -32.23 -1.29
CA VAL A 596 17.46 -32.54 -0.59
C VAL A 596 16.26 -32.08 -1.41
N GLN A 597 16.32 -30.88 -1.98
CA GLN A 597 15.29 -30.35 -2.87
C GLN A 597 15.10 -31.23 -4.13
N LEU A 598 16.21 -31.69 -4.73
CA LEU A 598 16.18 -32.60 -5.87
C LEU A 598 15.56 -33.95 -5.52
N VAL A 599 15.92 -34.52 -4.37
CA VAL A 599 15.37 -35.80 -3.90
C VAL A 599 13.87 -35.69 -3.66
N LEU A 600 13.41 -34.60 -3.01
CA LEU A 600 11.98 -34.34 -2.83
C LEU A 600 11.25 -34.19 -4.17
N ALA A 601 11.85 -33.46 -5.13
CA ALA A 601 11.29 -33.33 -6.47
C ALA A 601 11.16 -34.68 -7.20
N LEU A 602 12.13 -35.58 -7.04
CA LEU A 602 12.09 -36.93 -7.61
C LEU A 602 11.01 -37.80 -6.95
N PHE A 603 10.81 -37.68 -5.63
CA PHE A 603 9.70 -38.35 -4.95
C PHE A 603 8.34 -37.82 -5.38
N CYS A 604 8.20 -36.51 -5.56
CA CYS A 604 7.00 -35.91 -6.14
C CYS A 604 6.76 -36.43 -7.55
N LYS A 605 7.78 -36.48 -8.41
CA LYS A 605 7.67 -36.99 -9.78
C LYS A 605 7.26 -38.47 -9.82
N LYS A 606 7.86 -39.32 -8.99
CA LYS A 606 7.53 -40.75 -8.93
C LYS A 606 6.07 -40.99 -8.54
N SER A 607 5.53 -40.16 -7.64
CA SER A 607 4.10 -40.21 -7.29
C SER A 607 3.19 -39.94 -8.48
N TYR A 608 3.60 -39.10 -9.45
CA TYR A 608 2.80 -38.83 -10.65
C TYR A 608 2.86 -39.98 -11.68
N GLU A 609 4.00 -40.66 -11.81
CA GLU A 609 4.14 -41.79 -12.76
C GLU A 609 3.34 -43.03 -12.29
N GLU A 610 3.17 -43.23 -10.98
CA GLU A 610 2.31 -44.28 -10.42
C GLU A 610 0.81 -43.97 -10.68
N ASP A 611 0.42 -42.69 -10.63
CA ASP A 611 -0.96 -42.25 -10.91
C ASP A 611 -1.37 -42.47 -12.38
N ASP A 612 -0.51 -42.10 -13.35
CA ASP A 612 -0.77 -42.30 -14.79
C ASP A 612 -0.92 -43.80 -15.15
N GLU A 613 -0.19 -44.69 -14.46
CA GLU A 613 -0.26 -46.14 -14.68
C GLU A 613 -1.52 -46.77 -14.09
N ASP A 614 -2.03 -46.24 -12.99
CA ASP A 614 -3.24 -46.76 -12.33
C ASP A 614 -4.51 -46.21 -13.02
N GLU A 615 -4.53 -44.94 -13.44
CA GLU A 615 -5.59 -44.39 -14.31
C GLU A 615 -5.68 -45.12 -15.66
N GLN A 616 -4.53 -45.49 -16.27
CA GLN A 616 -4.53 -46.31 -17.49
C GLN A 616 -5.03 -47.75 -17.27
N LYS A 617 -4.92 -48.31 -16.05
CA LYS A 617 -5.46 -49.64 -15.76
C LYS A 617 -6.96 -49.60 -15.55
N GLU A 618 -7.49 -48.56 -14.91
CA GLU A 618 -8.93 -48.38 -14.75
C GLU A 618 -9.64 -48.04 -16.06
N ALA A 619 -9.03 -47.23 -16.93
CA ALA A 619 -9.60 -46.93 -18.25
C ALA A 619 -9.61 -48.13 -19.24
N ASN A 620 -8.85 -49.19 -18.95
CA ASN A 620 -8.75 -50.40 -19.79
C ASN A 620 -9.45 -51.64 -19.20
N ALA A 621 -10.04 -51.53 -18.00
CA ALA A 621 -10.86 -52.56 -17.36
C ALA A 621 -12.35 -52.35 -17.67
#